data_AF-A0A8S1C9N4-F1
#
_entry.id   AF-A0A8S1C9N4-F1
#
_cell.length_a   1.000
_cell.length_b   1.000
_cell.length_c   1.000
_cell.angle_alpha   90.00
_cell.angle_beta   90.00
_cell.angle_gamma   90.00
#
_symmetry.space_group_name_H-M   'P 1'
#
loop_
_entity.id
_entity.type
_entity.pdbx_description
1 polymer ?
#
loop_
_entity_poly.entity_id
_entity_poly.type
_entity_poly.pdbx_seq_one_letter_code
_entity_poly.pdbx_strand_id
1 'polypeptide(L)'
;MIDKRNLTENANCLMWFGNEKPAFSKISHSLYIWNPKWGARNESLHPYVLSCPIPKEYGDQVPDSVTLVGHPCDRATNNLRVVYNALQEEFKKDFVVCVKALNLKHNASFAIRLVEWIELLRILGADKIVFYQLHVHENITRVLEHYVKTWNVEIIKVTMPGHLANVPDLMPTYLKYRGSSKRLQELIYFTDCLYQNMYQYQYVVLLDVDEVIVPRGEIKTWQQLIYDITLPEAFAAKNITYASFIARNVYFMDDKKELDDWYLEIPKYMHMLQHVRRDRNYIKPGGGIKAFHNTDLILALHNHFARACIGDPKLNCPKYDFDLKDAHLQHYCTARKNPGCTSPRNLTLDTNVWRFKHELIDAVTATLKETGFLKKSNLTL
;
A
#
# COMPACT_ATOMS: atom_id res chain seq x y z
N MET A 1 -8.19 32.09 12.76
CA MET A 1 -7.47 30.86 13.18
C MET A 1 -8.35 29.70 12.74
N ILE A 2 -7.96 28.92 11.74
CA ILE A 2 -8.79 27.82 11.22
C ILE A 2 -8.88 26.74 12.31
N ASP A 3 -10.09 26.38 12.74
CA ASP A 3 -10.30 25.23 13.62
C ASP A 3 -9.78 23.99 12.89
N LYS A 4 -8.71 23.40 13.42
CA LYS A 4 -8.04 22.23 12.84
C LYS A 4 -8.91 20.98 12.82
N ARG A 5 -10.11 21.00 13.40
CA ARG A 5 -11.08 19.89 13.36
C ARG A 5 -12.25 20.17 12.41
N ASN A 6 -12.58 21.44 12.17
CA ASN A 6 -13.63 21.89 11.25
C ASN A 6 -13.03 22.84 10.20
N LEU A 7 -12.42 22.28 9.15
CA LEU A 7 -11.87 23.02 8.02
C LEU A 7 -12.96 23.75 7.19
N THR A 8 -14.23 23.43 7.44
CA THR A 8 -15.38 23.62 6.55
C THR A 8 -16.05 24.97 6.56
N GLU A 9 -15.86 25.82 7.57
CA GLU A 9 -16.68 27.04 7.61
C GLU A 9 -16.23 28.13 6.63
N ASN A 10 -14.98 28.10 6.13
CA ASN A 10 -14.49 29.18 5.28
C ASN A 10 -13.72 28.75 4.02
N ALA A 11 -13.11 27.56 3.94
CA ALA A 11 -12.23 27.23 2.82
C ALA A 11 -12.97 26.95 1.50
N ASN A 12 -12.36 27.33 0.37
CA ASN A 12 -12.90 27.20 -0.98
C ASN A 12 -11.87 26.62 -1.95
N CYS A 13 -12.36 25.92 -2.97
CA CYS A 13 -11.57 25.36 -4.05
C CYS A 13 -11.63 26.31 -5.26
N LEU A 14 -10.46 26.68 -5.76
CA LEU A 14 -10.27 27.40 -7.01
C LEU A 14 -9.78 26.38 -8.04
N MET A 15 -10.60 26.07 -9.04
CA MET A 15 -10.30 25.10 -10.08
C MET A 15 -9.78 25.80 -11.33
N TRP A 16 -8.65 25.36 -11.86
CA TRP A 16 -7.99 25.95 -13.01
C TRP A 16 -8.20 25.08 -14.25
N PHE A 17 -8.67 25.65 -15.35
CA PHE A 17 -8.97 24.96 -16.62
C PHE A 17 -8.17 25.59 -17.79
N GLY A 18 -6.88 25.84 -17.59
CA GLY A 18 -6.02 26.56 -18.55
C GLY A 18 -6.26 28.07 -18.69
N ASN A 19 -7.36 28.60 -18.13
CA ASN A 19 -7.73 30.01 -18.17
C ASN A 19 -7.02 30.85 -17.08
N GLU A 20 -6.93 32.18 -17.30
CA GLU A 20 -6.39 33.12 -16.30
C GLU A 20 -7.25 33.24 -15.03
N LYS A 21 -8.55 32.89 -15.10
CA LYS A 21 -9.48 32.98 -13.97
C LYS A 21 -9.93 31.58 -13.52
N PRO A 22 -9.80 31.24 -12.23
CA PRO A 22 -10.25 29.95 -11.73
C PRO A 22 -11.77 29.93 -11.56
N ALA A 23 -12.36 28.74 -11.69
CA ALA A 23 -13.72 28.48 -11.28
C ALA A 23 -13.79 28.33 -9.76
N PHE A 24 -14.77 29.00 -9.15
CA PHE A 24 -14.95 28.94 -7.71
C PHE A 24 -15.89 27.81 -7.32
N SER A 25 -15.48 26.96 -6.38
CA SER A 25 -16.30 25.92 -5.79
C SER A 25 -16.17 25.96 -4.27
N LYS A 26 -17.30 26.09 -3.58
CA LYS A 26 -17.34 25.85 -2.13
C LYS A 26 -17.05 24.37 -1.85
N ILE A 27 -16.32 24.07 -0.78
CA ILE A 27 -16.14 22.69 -0.32
C ILE A 27 -17.52 22.15 0.09
N SER A 28 -17.97 21.09 -0.58
CA SER A 28 -19.27 20.45 -0.29
C SER A 28 -19.17 19.49 0.88
N HIS A 29 -18.06 18.75 0.98
CA HIS A 29 -17.82 17.76 2.02
C HIS A 29 -16.36 17.80 2.44
N SER A 30 -16.12 17.61 3.73
CA SER A 30 -14.79 17.37 4.27
C SER A 30 -14.82 16.13 5.15
N LEU A 31 -13.89 15.22 4.94
CA LEU A 31 -13.76 14.01 5.73
C LEU A 31 -12.40 14.01 6.43
N TYR A 32 -12.42 14.06 7.76
CA TYR A 32 -11.24 13.84 8.58
C TYR A 32 -10.91 12.36 8.66
N ILE A 33 -9.77 11.95 8.08
CA ILE A 33 -9.46 10.52 7.90
C ILE A 33 -8.60 9.93 9.02
N TRP A 34 -8.22 10.68 10.04
CA TRP A 34 -7.50 10.15 11.21
C TRP A 34 -8.44 9.84 12.39
N ASN A 35 -8.16 8.78 13.16
CA ASN A 35 -8.89 8.52 14.40
C ASN A 35 -8.19 9.26 15.57
N PRO A 36 -8.89 10.16 16.29
CA PRO A 36 -8.31 10.86 17.43
C PRO A 36 -7.69 9.95 18.49
N LYS A 37 -8.19 8.72 18.65
CA LYS A 37 -7.69 7.74 19.62
C LYS A 37 -6.33 7.12 19.25
N TRP A 38 -5.88 7.24 18.00
CA TRP A 38 -4.56 6.73 17.58
C TRP A 38 -3.39 7.63 18.00
N GLY A 39 -3.71 8.76 18.63
CA GLY A 39 -2.74 9.75 19.08
C GLY A 39 -2.22 10.59 17.91
N ALA A 40 -2.26 11.90 18.05
CA ALA A 40 -1.54 12.84 17.21
C ALA A 40 -1.43 14.13 18.03
N ARG A 41 -0.29 14.82 17.93
CA ARG A 41 -0.13 16.08 18.65
C ARG A 41 -0.94 17.17 17.95
N ASN A 42 -1.48 18.14 18.68
CA ASN A 42 -2.30 19.22 18.12
C ASN A 42 -1.55 20.09 17.09
N GLU A 43 -0.22 20.14 17.18
CA GLU A 43 0.64 20.81 16.19
C GLU A 43 0.85 20.03 14.90
N SER A 44 0.42 18.77 14.83
CA SER A 44 0.56 17.94 13.62
C SER A 44 -0.26 18.53 12.47
N LEU A 45 0.19 18.27 11.24
CA LEU A 45 -0.64 18.46 10.05
C LEU A 45 -1.61 17.28 10.00
N HIS A 46 -2.88 17.51 9.68
CA HIS A 46 -3.93 16.50 9.73
C HIS A 46 -4.47 16.19 8.34
N PRO A 47 -4.77 14.92 8.00
CA PRO A 47 -5.18 14.54 6.66
C PRO A 47 -6.71 14.65 6.50
N TYR A 48 -7.12 15.18 5.35
CA TYR A 48 -8.52 15.35 4.97
C TYR A 48 -8.74 14.91 3.53
N VAL A 49 -9.93 14.38 3.25
CA VAL A 49 -10.48 14.28 1.90
C VAL A 49 -11.50 15.41 1.73
N LEU A 50 -11.33 16.22 0.69
CA LEU A 50 -12.20 17.37 0.40
C LEU A 50 -12.91 17.13 -0.92
N SER A 51 -14.22 17.36 -0.96
CA SER A 51 -15.03 17.25 -2.18
C SER A 51 -15.45 18.63 -2.66
N CYS A 52 -14.93 19.03 -3.82
CA CYS A 52 -15.26 20.28 -4.49
C CYS A 52 -16.10 19.95 -5.75
N PRO A 53 -17.39 20.30 -5.82
CA PRO A 53 -18.18 20.11 -7.03
C PRO A 53 -17.66 20.98 -8.18
N ILE A 54 -17.54 20.41 -9.37
CA ILE A 54 -17.23 21.19 -10.57
C ILE A 54 -18.44 22.09 -10.89
N PRO A 55 -18.25 23.42 -11.06
CA PRO A 55 -19.36 24.32 -11.40
C PRO A 55 -20.04 23.94 -12.71
N LYS A 56 -21.36 24.13 -12.80
CA LYS A 56 -22.18 23.63 -13.92
C LYS A 56 -21.72 24.15 -15.28
N GLU A 57 -21.20 25.37 -15.32
CA GLU A 57 -20.68 26.01 -16.53
C GLU A 57 -19.45 25.30 -17.12
N TYR A 58 -18.73 24.49 -16.33
CA TYR A 58 -17.61 23.68 -16.81
C TYR A 58 -18.04 22.24 -17.15
N GLY A 59 -19.22 21.80 -16.73
CA GLY A 59 -19.76 20.47 -17.03
C GLY A 59 -18.81 19.35 -16.61
N ASP A 60 -18.47 18.46 -17.54
CA ASP A 60 -17.58 17.31 -17.33
C ASP A 60 -16.10 17.62 -17.61
N GLN A 61 -15.74 18.91 -17.76
CA GLN A 61 -14.35 19.28 -17.92
C GLN A 61 -13.54 18.90 -16.68
N VAL A 62 -12.33 18.37 -16.92
CA VAL A 62 -11.39 18.06 -15.85
C VAL A 62 -10.49 19.28 -15.64
N PRO A 63 -10.46 19.87 -14.43
CA PRO A 63 -9.53 20.97 -14.15
C PRO A 63 -8.08 20.46 -14.21
N ASP A 64 -7.15 21.29 -14.65
CA ASP A 64 -5.72 20.99 -14.66
C ASP A 64 -5.14 20.96 -13.25
N SER A 65 -5.64 21.86 -12.39
CA SER A 65 -5.18 22.00 -11.01
C SER A 65 -6.25 22.62 -10.10
N VAL A 66 -6.08 22.43 -8.79
CA VAL A 66 -6.95 22.97 -7.75
C VAL A 66 -6.12 23.66 -6.69
N THR A 67 -6.54 24.86 -6.31
CA THR A 67 -6.00 25.63 -5.19
C THR A 67 -7.03 25.70 -4.07
N LEU A 68 -6.56 25.68 -2.82
CA LEU A 68 -7.39 25.94 -1.65
C LEU A 68 -7.10 27.33 -1.07
N VAL A 69 -8.15 28.10 -0.82
CA VAL A 69 -8.08 29.43 -0.18
C VAL A 69 -9.00 29.51 1.03
N GLY A 70 -8.61 30.30 2.03
CA GLY A 70 -9.40 30.53 3.24
C GLY A 70 -10.62 31.41 2.98
N HIS A 71 -10.49 32.40 2.10
CA HIS A 71 -11.57 33.24 1.60
C HIS A 71 -11.43 33.45 0.08
N PRO A 72 -12.51 33.77 -0.66
CA PRO A 72 -12.49 33.87 -2.12
C PRO A 72 -11.43 34.81 -2.71
N CYS A 73 -11.00 35.83 -1.95
CA CYS A 73 -10.02 36.82 -2.39
C CYS A 73 -8.63 36.65 -1.77
N ASP A 74 -8.40 35.58 -0.99
CA ASP A 74 -7.10 35.34 -0.39
C ASP A 74 -6.05 35.01 -1.46
N ARG A 75 -4.81 35.46 -1.23
CA ARG A 75 -3.69 35.09 -2.09
C ARG A 75 -3.42 33.59 -1.97
N ALA A 76 -3.55 32.87 -3.08
CA ALA A 76 -3.20 31.47 -3.20
C ALA A 76 -1.71 31.22 -2.88
N THR A 77 -1.43 30.23 -2.02
CA THR A 77 -0.07 29.79 -1.67
C THR A 77 0.18 28.32 -2.00
N ASN A 78 -0.79 27.65 -2.62
CA ASN A 78 -0.77 26.24 -2.94
C ASN A 78 -1.43 26.00 -4.30
N ASN A 79 -1.01 24.96 -4.99
CA ASN A 79 -1.63 24.48 -6.21
C ASN A 79 -1.40 22.98 -6.32
N LEU A 80 -2.48 22.21 -6.43
CA LEU A 80 -2.43 20.76 -6.58
C LEU A 80 -2.82 20.42 -8.00
N ARG A 81 -1.91 19.78 -8.74
CA ARG A 81 -2.24 19.22 -10.06
C ARG A 81 -3.32 18.16 -9.92
N VAL A 82 -4.33 18.20 -10.78
CA VAL A 82 -5.32 17.14 -10.86
C VAL A 82 -4.75 16.00 -11.70
N VAL A 83 -4.86 14.79 -11.15
CA VAL A 83 -4.52 13.55 -11.86
C VAL A 83 -5.82 12.81 -12.08
N TYR A 84 -6.26 12.78 -13.34
CA TYR A 84 -7.44 12.05 -13.77
C TYR A 84 -7.02 10.96 -14.74
N ASN A 85 -6.64 9.81 -14.19
CA ASN A 85 -6.27 8.64 -14.97
C ASN A 85 -7.55 7.92 -15.41
N ALA A 86 -8.23 8.48 -16.42
CA ALA A 86 -9.43 7.89 -16.99
C ALA A 86 -9.19 6.43 -17.38
N LEU A 87 -10.27 5.64 -17.37
CA LEU A 87 -10.24 4.28 -17.86
C LEU A 87 -9.81 4.30 -19.35
N GLN A 88 -8.67 3.68 -19.65
CA GLN A 88 -8.10 3.64 -21.01
C GLN A 88 -8.52 2.38 -21.78
N GLU A 89 -8.82 1.30 -21.06
CA GLU A 89 -9.22 -0.01 -21.61
C GLU A 89 -10.73 -0.21 -21.45
N GLU A 90 -11.33 -1.20 -22.10
CA GLU A 90 -12.78 -1.47 -21.97
C GLU A 90 -13.15 -1.89 -20.54
N PHE A 91 -12.21 -2.49 -19.81
CA PHE A 91 -12.40 -3.01 -18.45
C PHE A 91 -11.24 -2.60 -17.54
N LYS A 92 -11.53 -2.49 -16.24
CA LYS A 92 -10.50 -2.34 -15.21
C LYS A 92 -9.69 -3.63 -15.09
N LYS A 93 -8.37 -3.50 -14.90
CA LYS A 93 -7.48 -4.59 -14.49
C LYS A 93 -7.78 -5.01 -13.05
N ASP A 94 -7.26 -6.14 -12.61
CA ASP A 94 -7.73 -6.71 -11.35
C ASP A 94 -7.04 -6.05 -10.15
N PHE A 95 -5.70 -6.03 -10.09
CA PHE A 95 -4.99 -5.75 -8.83
C PHE A 95 -3.84 -4.74 -8.96
N VAL A 96 -3.94 -3.63 -8.23
CA VAL A 96 -2.81 -2.72 -7.98
C VAL A 96 -2.36 -2.82 -6.52
N VAL A 97 -1.06 -2.92 -6.31
CA VAL A 97 -0.46 -2.92 -4.96
C VAL A 97 0.08 -1.52 -4.65
N CYS A 98 -0.32 -0.97 -3.51
CA CYS A 98 0.18 0.32 -3.03
C CYS A 98 1.02 0.13 -1.77
N VAL A 99 2.23 0.68 -1.80
CA VAL A 99 3.22 0.54 -0.72
C VAL A 99 3.38 1.85 0.01
N LYS A 100 3.45 1.83 1.34
CA LYS A 100 3.75 3.04 2.12
C LYS A 100 5.08 3.66 1.72
N ALA A 101 5.24 4.94 2.04
CA ALA A 101 6.48 5.66 1.74
C ALA A 101 7.73 4.97 2.32
N LEU A 102 8.60 4.53 1.41
CA LEU A 102 9.83 3.83 1.74
C LEU A 102 10.88 4.79 2.29
N ASN A 103 11.33 4.50 3.51
CA ASN A 103 12.45 5.18 4.16
C ASN A 103 13.51 4.14 4.58
N LEU A 104 14.27 3.66 3.61
CA LEU A 104 15.22 2.54 3.72
C LEU A 104 16.66 2.95 3.36
N LYS A 105 17.03 4.22 3.59
CA LYS A 105 18.36 4.77 3.23
C LYS A 105 19.53 3.92 3.74
N HIS A 106 19.48 3.42 4.98
CA HIS A 106 20.58 2.66 5.59
C HIS A 106 20.39 1.13 5.51
N ASN A 107 19.58 0.63 4.58
CA ASN A 107 19.25 -0.80 4.49
C ASN A 107 19.55 -1.37 3.09
N ALA A 108 20.83 -1.33 2.70
CA ALA A 108 21.29 -1.77 1.37
C ALA A 108 20.95 -3.23 1.04
N SER A 109 20.98 -4.12 2.03
CA SER A 109 20.72 -5.56 1.87
C SER A 109 19.24 -5.88 1.59
N PHE A 110 18.34 -4.92 1.84
CA PHE A 110 16.92 -5.11 1.58
C PHE A 110 16.58 -5.16 0.09
N ALA A 111 17.47 -4.67 -0.79
CA ALA A 111 17.25 -4.70 -2.24
C ALA A 111 16.97 -6.11 -2.76
N ILE A 112 17.68 -7.13 -2.24
CA ILE A 112 17.50 -8.53 -2.66
C ILE A 112 16.13 -9.07 -2.20
N ARG A 113 15.74 -8.77 -0.96
CA ARG A 113 14.41 -9.16 -0.43
C ARG A 113 13.28 -8.49 -1.21
N LEU A 114 13.49 -7.25 -1.63
CA LEU A 114 12.52 -6.52 -2.44
C LEU A 114 12.33 -7.17 -3.82
N VAL A 115 13.39 -7.71 -4.44
CA VAL A 115 13.25 -8.47 -5.70
C VAL A 115 12.32 -9.66 -5.50
N GLU A 116 12.55 -10.48 -4.47
CA GLU A 116 11.68 -11.64 -4.17
C GLU A 116 10.23 -11.23 -3.87
N TRP A 117 10.03 -10.15 -3.10
CA TRP A 117 8.70 -9.63 -2.81
C TRP A 117 7.95 -9.19 -4.08
N ILE A 118 8.63 -8.46 -4.98
CA ILE A 118 8.04 -8.00 -6.25
C ILE A 118 7.69 -9.18 -7.16
N GLU A 119 8.62 -10.13 -7.35
CA GLU A 119 8.36 -11.30 -8.22
C GLU A 119 7.25 -12.17 -7.66
N LEU A 120 7.17 -12.36 -6.34
CA LEU A 120 6.08 -13.13 -5.73
C LEU A 120 4.72 -12.45 -5.99
N LEU A 121 4.63 -11.13 -5.84
CA LEU A 121 3.38 -10.41 -6.14
C LEU A 121 2.98 -10.52 -7.61
N ARG A 122 3.96 -10.46 -8.52
CA ARG A 122 3.73 -10.67 -9.95
C ARG A 122 3.18 -12.08 -10.22
N ILE A 123 3.78 -13.12 -9.64
CA ILE A 123 3.30 -14.51 -9.75
C ILE A 123 1.88 -14.67 -9.19
N LEU A 124 1.57 -13.98 -8.09
CA LEU A 124 0.24 -14.01 -7.47
C LEU A 124 -0.84 -13.29 -8.29
N GLY A 125 -0.44 -12.46 -9.27
CA GLY A 125 -1.36 -11.77 -10.17
C GLY A 125 -1.50 -10.27 -9.90
N ALA A 126 -0.57 -9.62 -9.19
CA ALA A 126 -0.53 -8.17 -9.18
C ALA A 126 -0.23 -7.64 -10.60
N ASP A 127 -0.98 -6.65 -11.05
CA ASP A 127 -0.79 -6.02 -12.37
C ASP A 127 0.14 -4.81 -12.32
N LYS A 128 0.20 -4.13 -11.16
CA LYS A 128 0.98 -2.91 -10.93
C LYS A 128 1.40 -2.79 -9.48
N ILE A 129 2.57 -2.20 -9.23
CA ILE A 129 2.98 -1.77 -7.90
C ILE A 129 3.34 -0.30 -7.90
N VAL A 130 2.77 0.46 -6.96
CA VAL A 130 3.08 1.87 -6.72
C VAL A 130 3.92 2.01 -5.46
N PHE A 131 5.14 2.48 -5.62
CA PHE A 131 6.04 2.80 -4.51
C PHE A 131 6.09 4.30 -4.27
N TYR A 132 5.76 4.71 -3.04
CA TYR A 132 6.10 6.03 -2.56
C TYR A 132 7.53 6.03 -2.04
N GLN A 133 8.36 6.96 -2.50
CA GLN A 133 9.77 7.01 -2.17
C GLN A 133 10.10 8.29 -1.40
N LEU A 134 10.48 8.16 -0.12
CA LEU A 134 11.14 9.22 0.65
C LEU A 134 12.65 9.16 0.41
N HIS A 135 13.34 8.32 1.17
CA HIS A 135 14.78 8.13 1.05
C HIS A 135 15.11 6.64 1.10
N VAL A 136 15.69 6.12 0.02
CA VAL A 136 16.07 4.71 -0.11
C VAL A 136 17.53 4.60 -0.51
N HIS A 137 18.13 3.45 -0.23
CA HIS A 137 19.50 3.16 -0.64
C HIS A 137 19.61 3.07 -2.18
N GLU A 138 20.78 3.34 -2.76
CA GLU A 138 21.03 3.25 -4.20
C GLU A 138 20.71 1.85 -4.77
N ASN A 139 21.10 0.78 -4.05
CA ASN A 139 20.72 -0.60 -4.39
C ASN A 139 19.20 -0.80 -4.54
N ILE A 140 18.40 -0.19 -3.67
CA ILE A 140 16.93 -0.27 -3.75
C ILE A 140 16.45 0.55 -4.94
N THR A 141 17.01 1.74 -5.16
CA THR A 141 16.71 2.58 -6.33
C THR A 141 16.96 1.81 -7.62
N ARG A 142 18.09 1.12 -7.73
CA ARG A 142 18.46 0.28 -8.87
C ARG A 142 17.45 -0.83 -9.14
N VAL A 143 16.94 -1.49 -8.10
CA VAL A 143 15.89 -2.52 -8.23
C VAL A 143 14.58 -1.90 -8.69
N LEU A 144 14.15 -0.80 -8.09
CA LEU A 144 12.90 -0.13 -8.45
C LEU A 144 12.95 0.38 -9.89
N GLU A 145 14.03 1.03 -10.30
CA GLU A 145 14.23 1.51 -11.68
C GLU A 145 14.31 0.38 -12.70
N HIS A 146 14.83 -0.79 -12.31
CA HIS A 146 14.78 -1.99 -13.16
C HIS A 146 13.32 -2.35 -13.43
N TYR A 147 12.49 -2.50 -12.40
CA TYR A 147 11.09 -2.86 -12.59
C TYR A 147 10.24 -1.77 -13.22
N VAL A 148 10.58 -0.49 -13.11
CA VAL A 148 9.92 0.57 -13.90
C VAL A 148 10.13 0.34 -15.41
N LYS A 149 11.28 -0.21 -15.80
CA LYS A 149 11.64 -0.45 -17.21
C LYS A 149 11.13 -1.78 -17.73
N THR A 150 11.17 -2.82 -16.91
CA THR A 150 10.89 -4.20 -17.33
C THR A 150 9.48 -4.66 -16.98
N TRP A 151 8.78 -3.94 -16.10
CA TRP A 151 7.45 -4.29 -15.64
C TRP A 151 6.65 -3.04 -15.21
N ASN A 152 5.43 -3.24 -14.70
CA ASN A 152 4.51 -2.16 -14.38
C ASN A 152 4.70 -1.65 -12.94
N VAL A 153 5.88 -1.10 -12.66
CA VAL A 153 6.17 -0.43 -11.39
C VAL A 153 6.16 1.08 -11.58
N GLU A 154 5.50 1.79 -10.67
CA GLU A 154 5.49 3.24 -10.60
C GLU A 154 6.19 3.72 -9.33
N ILE A 155 7.02 4.76 -9.45
CA ILE A 155 7.71 5.38 -8.33
C ILE A 155 7.23 6.82 -8.18
N ILE A 156 6.58 7.13 -7.06
CA ILE A 156 6.16 8.48 -6.70
C ILE A 156 7.12 9.02 -5.64
N LYS A 157 7.98 9.96 -6.03
CA LYS A 157 8.89 10.63 -5.09
C LYS A 157 8.09 11.59 -4.22
N VAL A 158 8.26 11.48 -2.91
CA VAL A 158 7.53 12.30 -1.93
C VAL A 158 8.46 12.91 -0.90
N THR A 159 7.96 13.95 -0.25
CA THR A 159 8.58 14.60 0.91
C THR A 159 7.59 14.65 2.05
N MET A 160 8.08 14.74 3.28
CA MET A 160 7.27 15.06 4.45
C MET A 160 6.58 16.42 4.24
N PRO A 161 5.29 16.55 4.60
CA PRO A 161 4.51 17.75 4.32
C PRO A 161 4.90 18.95 5.18
N GLY A 162 4.69 20.14 4.62
CA GLY A 162 4.84 21.43 5.33
C GLY A 162 6.25 21.66 5.88
N HIS A 163 6.33 21.94 7.19
CA HIS A 163 7.58 22.28 7.88
C HIS A 163 8.32 21.06 8.45
N LEU A 164 7.87 19.85 8.13
CA LEU A 164 8.49 18.63 8.66
C LEU A 164 9.84 18.37 7.97
N ALA A 165 10.79 17.84 8.74
CA ALA A 165 12.16 17.67 8.28
C ALA A 165 12.26 16.63 7.15
N ASN A 166 12.94 17.01 6.06
CA ASN A 166 13.24 16.17 4.90
C ASN A 166 14.75 15.88 4.77
N VAL A 167 15.43 15.70 5.91
CA VAL A 167 16.87 15.43 5.94
C VAL A 167 17.10 13.91 5.89
N PRO A 168 17.72 13.36 4.82
CA PRO A 168 17.75 11.92 4.60
C PRO A 168 18.34 11.11 5.77
N ASP A 169 19.45 11.56 6.35
CA ASP A 169 20.16 10.83 7.42
C ASP A 169 19.49 10.96 8.80
N LEU A 170 18.68 12.01 9.00
CA LEU A 170 17.95 12.21 10.25
C LEU A 170 16.55 11.59 10.19
N MET A 171 16.02 11.34 9.00
CA MET A 171 14.66 10.86 8.77
C MET A 171 14.33 9.56 9.53
N PRO A 172 15.17 8.50 9.52
CA PRO A 172 14.87 7.26 10.23
C PRO A 172 14.65 7.49 11.74
N THR A 173 15.54 8.28 12.34
CA THR A 173 15.46 8.65 13.76
C THR A 173 14.23 9.52 14.03
N TYR A 174 14.00 10.53 13.19
CA TYR A 174 12.85 11.43 13.29
C TYR A 174 11.52 10.65 13.24
N LEU A 175 11.34 9.77 12.26
CA LEU A 175 10.13 8.97 12.10
C LEU A 175 9.95 7.94 13.24
N LYS A 176 11.04 7.42 13.81
CA LYS A 176 10.99 6.55 15.00
C LYS A 176 10.43 7.30 16.21
N TYR A 177 10.88 8.53 16.46
CA TYR A 177 10.39 9.36 17.58
C TYR A 177 9.00 9.95 17.33
N ARG A 178 8.62 10.16 16.06
CA ARG A 178 7.34 10.75 15.64
C ARG A 178 6.41 9.71 15.01
N GLY A 179 6.33 8.52 15.61
CA GLY A 179 5.58 7.37 15.05
C GLY A 179 4.12 7.67 14.71
N SER A 180 3.39 8.41 15.55
CA SER A 180 2.01 8.83 15.23
C SER A 180 1.94 9.78 14.04
N SER A 181 2.85 10.75 13.94
CA SER A 181 2.90 11.68 12.80
C SER A 181 3.28 10.94 11.51
N LYS A 182 4.16 9.93 11.58
CA LYS A 182 4.47 9.04 10.46
C LYS A 182 3.20 8.33 9.98
N ARG A 183 2.50 7.63 10.86
CA ARG A 183 1.26 6.89 10.53
C ARG A 183 0.19 7.80 9.97
N LEU A 184 0.06 9.00 10.52
CA LEU A 184 -0.90 9.99 10.06
C LEU A 184 -0.64 10.40 8.59
N GLN A 185 0.63 10.48 8.18
CA GLN A 185 0.99 10.82 6.81
C GLN A 185 0.84 9.65 5.85
N GLU A 186 1.01 8.40 6.33
CA GLU A 186 0.80 7.21 5.51
C GLU A 186 -0.61 7.18 4.89
N LEU A 187 -1.63 7.71 5.58
CA LEU A 187 -3.00 7.82 5.06
C LEU A 187 -3.08 8.65 3.76
N ILE A 188 -2.21 9.66 3.60
CA ILE A 188 -2.18 10.48 2.39
C ILE A 188 -1.73 9.63 1.21
N TYR A 189 -0.65 8.86 1.36
CA TYR A 189 -0.12 8.01 0.29
C TYR A 189 -1.09 6.88 -0.10
N PHE A 190 -1.74 6.24 0.89
CA PHE A 190 -2.71 5.19 0.58
C PHE A 190 -3.93 5.73 -0.15
N THR A 191 -4.40 6.91 0.25
CA THR A 191 -5.56 7.53 -0.37
C THR A 191 -5.22 8.09 -1.75
N ASP A 192 -4.06 8.72 -1.92
CA ASP A 192 -3.55 9.16 -3.23
C ASP A 192 -3.42 7.98 -4.20
N CYS A 193 -2.85 6.85 -3.77
CA CYS A 193 -2.72 5.66 -4.61
C CYS A 193 -4.09 5.11 -5.05
N LEU A 194 -5.08 5.11 -4.16
CA LEU A 194 -6.45 4.75 -4.51
C LEU A 194 -6.98 5.67 -5.62
N TYR A 195 -6.95 6.98 -5.44
CA TYR A 195 -7.54 7.92 -6.42
C TYR A 195 -6.82 7.89 -7.77
N GLN A 196 -5.49 7.69 -7.78
CA GLN A 196 -4.74 7.60 -9.03
C GLN A 196 -5.00 6.31 -9.82
N ASN A 197 -5.53 5.26 -9.18
CA ASN A 197 -5.70 3.94 -9.80
C ASN A 197 -7.16 3.45 -9.82
N MET A 198 -8.11 4.14 -9.16
CA MET A 198 -9.49 3.65 -8.99
C MET A 198 -10.26 3.45 -10.29
N TYR A 199 -9.92 4.20 -11.35
CA TYR A 199 -10.55 4.04 -12.66
C TYR A 199 -9.94 2.93 -13.50
N GLN A 200 -8.74 2.45 -13.17
CA GLN A 200 -8.00 1.48 -13.98
C GLN A 200 -7.94 0.09 -13.34
N TYR A 201 -8.19 -0.01 -12.02
CA TYR A 201 -8.07 -1.26 -11.26
C TYR A 201 -9.30 -1.53 -10.41
N GLN A 202 -9.72 -2.80 -10.33
CA GLN A 202 -10.86 -3.26 -9.53
C GLN A 202 -10.53 -3.24 -8.04
N TYR A 203 -9.32 -3.66 -7.68
CA TYR A 203 -8.87 -3.76 -6.30
C TYR A 203 -7.53 -3.06 -6.07
N VAL A 204 -7.50 -2.25 -5.01
CA VAL A 204 -6.26 -1.75 -4.41
C VAL A 204 -5.88 -2.64 -3.24
N VAL A 205 -4.64 -3.13 -3.22
CA VAL A 205 -4.08 -3.97 -2.14
C VAL A 205 -2.99 -3.19 -1.43
N LEU A 206 -3.20 -2.85 -0.16
CA LEU A 206 -2.17 -2.14 0.62
C LEU A 206 -1.23 -3.14 1.27
N LEU A 207 0.05 -3.13 0.93
CA LEU A 207 1.04 -4.05 1.52
C LEU A 207 2.27 -3.30 2.00
N ASP A 208 2.83 -3.76 3.12
CA ASP A 208 4.21 -3.43 3.47
C ASP A 208 5.17 -4.41 2.77
N VAL A 209 6.42 -4.00 2.57
CA VAL A 209 7.44 -4.80 1.84
C VAL A 209 7.93 -6.05 2.60
N ASP A 210 7.43 -6.26 3.82
CA ASP A 210 7.61 -7.44 4.66
C ASP A 210 6.30 -8.24 4.80
N GLU A 211 5.29 -7.94 3.97
CA GLU A 211 3.96 -8.50 4.05
C GLU A 211 3.47 -8.99 2.69
N VAL A 212 2.83 -10.16 2.64
CA VAL A 212 2.21 -10.69 1.42
C VAL A 212 0.96 -11.51 1.74
N ILE A 213 -0.12 -11.30 0.99
CA ILE A 213 -1.32 -12.14 1.09
C ILE A 213 -1.10 -13.35 0.18
N VAL A 214 -0.95 -14.53 0.79
CA VAL A 214 -0.65 -15.78 0.07
C VAL A 214 -1.90 -16.67 0.08
N PRO A 215 -2.44 -17.02 -1.11
CA PRO A 215 -3.49 -18.03 -1.24
C PRO A 215 -2.99 -19.42 -0.79
N ARG A 216 -3.89 -20.23 -0.25
CA ARG A 216 -3.60 -21.53 0.36
C ARG A 216 -4.36 -22.66 -0.36
N GLY A 217 -4.02 -23.90 -0.04
CA GLY A 217 -4.62 -25.08 -0.68
C GLY A 217 -4.27 -25.18 -2.17
N GLU A 218 -5.26 -25.30 -3.03
CA GLU A 218 -5.06 -25.39 -4.48
C GLU A 218 -5.03 -24.02 -5.19
N ILE A 219 -5.48 -22.96 -4.53
CA ILE A 219 -5.60 -21.60 -5.09
C ILE A 219 -4.20 -21.03 -5.38
N LYS A 220 -3.91 -20.67 -6.62
CA LYS A 220 -2.56 -20.20 -7.04
C LYS A 220 -2.48 -18.69 -7.19
N THR A 221 -3.56 -18.02 -7.59
CA THR A 221 -3.57 -16.59 -7.91
C THR A 221 -4.59 -15.82 -7.07
N TRP A 222 -4.41 -14.51 -6.97
CA TRP A 222 -5.38 -13.61 -6.36
C TRP A 222 -6.69 -13.55 -7.15
N GLN A 223 -6.62 -13.73 -8.47
CA GLN A 223 -7.81 -13.82 -9.32
C GLN A 223 -8.68 -15.01 -8.90
N GLN A 224 -8.10 -16.21 -8.79
CA GLN A 224 -8.82 -17.39 -8.30
C GLN A 224 -9.35 -17.20 -6.88
N LEU A 225 -8.53 -16.62 -6.00
CA LEU A 225 -8.94 -16.34 -4.62
C LEU A 225 -10.18 -15.44 -4.55
N ILE A 226 -10.20 -14.34 -5.31
CA ILE A 226 -11.27 -13.35 -5.26
C ILE A 226 -12.49 -13.84 -6.04
N TYR A 227 -12.33 -14.18 -7.32
CA TYR A 227 -13.46 -14.41 -8.22
C TYR A 227 -14.05 -15.81 -8.12
N ASP A 228 -13.22 -16.84 -7.97
CA ASP A 228 -13.70 -18.23 -7.99
C ASP A 228 -14.15 -18.70 -6.59
N ILE A 229 -13.54 -18.15 -5.53
CA ILE A 229 -13.78 -18.59 -4.15
C ILE A 229 -14.53 -17.52 -3.35
N THR A 230 -13.92 -16.34 -3.17
CA THR A 230 -14.38 -15.38 -2.16
C THR A 230 -15.70 -14.72 -2.52
N LEU A 231 -15.87 -14.26 -3.77
CA LEU A 231 -17.09 -13.58 -4.19
C LEU A 231 -18.34 -14.49 -4.11
N PRO A 232 -18.30 -15.75 -4.60
CA PRO A 232 -19.40 -16.69 -4.41
C PRO A 232 -19.74 -16.94 -2.93
N GLU A 233 -18.74 -17.18 -2.09
CA GLU A 233 -18.95 -17.43 -0.65
C GLU A 233 -19.52 -16.19 0.07
N ALA A 234 -18.97 -15.01 -0.23
CA ALA A 234 -19.42 -13.75 0.35
C ALA A 234 -20.86 -13.42 -0.04
N PHE A 235 -21.22 -13.63 -1.31
CA PHE A 235 -22.59 -13.45 -1.80
C PHE A 235 -23.57 -14.41 -1.11
N ALA A 236 -23.17 -15.68 -0.94
CA ALA A 236 -23.98 -16.68 -0.25
C ALA A 236 -24.17 -16.36 1.24
N ALA A 237 -23.13 -15.80 1.89
CA ALA A 237 -23.21 -15.37 3.30
C ALA A 237 -24.12 -14.15 3.46
N LYS A 238 -24.00 -13.17 2.55
CA LYS A 238 -24.89 -12.01 2.49
C LYS A 238 -24.84 -11.40 1.09
N ASN A 239 -26.02 -11.25 0.48
CA ASN A 239 -26.16 -10.61 -0.83
C ASN A 239 -26.00 -9.07 -0.71
N ILE A 240 -24.76 -8.62 -0.52
CA ILE A 240 -24.32 -7.23 -0.56
C ILE A 240 -22.98 -7.14 -1.27
N THR A 241 -22.66 -5.95 -1.79
CA THR A 241 -21.31 -5.68 -2.27
C THR A 241 -20.38 -5.37 -1.11
N TYR A 242 -19.26 -6.08 -1.05
CA TYR A 242 -18.24 -5.90 -0.01
C TYR A 242 -17.20 -4.87 -0.46
N ALA A 243 -16.85 -3.96 0.45
CA ALA A 243 -15.84 -2.93 0.21
C ALA A 243 -14.42 -3.49 0.39
N SER A 244 -14.25 -4.57 1.17
CA SER A 244 -12.93 -5.15 1.42
C SER A 244 -12.96 -6.65 1.70
N PHE A 245 -11.96 -7.36 1.18
CA PHE A 245 -11.71 -8.78 1.46
C PHE A 245 -10.42 -8.94 2.27
N ILE A 246 -10.52 -9.49 3.48
CA ILE A 246 -9.51 -9.36 4.53
C ILE A 246 -8.72 -10.65 4.71
N ALA A 247 -7.41 -10.52 4.66
CA ALA A 247 -6.47 -11.58 5.01
C ALA A 247 -5.99 -11.43 6.46
N ARG A 248 -6.08 -12.55 7.19
CA ARG A 248 -5.67 -12.64 8.58
C ARG A 248 -4.17 -12.62 8.74
N ASN A 249 -3.65 -11.78 9.62
CA ASN A 249 -2.22 -11.69 9.90
C ASN A 249 -1.70 -12.91 10.67
N VAL A 250 -0.58 -13.45 10.20
CA VAL A 250 0.29 -14.34 10.97
C VAL A 250 1.77 -14.01 10.75
N TYR A 251 2.54 -14.06 11.84
CA TYR A 251 3.95 -13.70 11.83
C TYR A 251 4.86 -14.86 11.42
N PHE A 252 5.73 -14.62 10.45
CA PHE A 252 6.85 -15.48 10.05
C PHE A 252 8.15 -14.95 10.66
N MET A 253 8.96 -15.85 11.23
CA MET A 253 10.10 -15.45 12.07
C MET A 253 11.38 -15.29 11.24
N ASP A 254 11.91 -14.08 11.20
CA ASP A 254 13.15 -13.72 10.48
C ASP A 254 14.44 -14.01 11.27
N ASP A 255 14.36 -14.10 12.60
CA ASP A 255 15.51 -14.09 13.50
C ASP A 255 16.07 -15.46 13.88
N LYS A 256 15.44 -16.54 13.42
CA LYS A 256 15.73 -17.91 13.86
C LYS A 256 16.33 -18.81 12.79
N LYS A 257 17.33 -18.35 12.04
CA LYS A 257 18.15 -19.25 11.23
C LYS A 257 19.58 -19.24 11.69
N GLU A 258 19.98 -20.28 12.43
CA GLU A 258 21.39 -20.61 12.57
C GLU A 258 21.92 -21.14 11.22
N LEU A 259 23.24 -21.25 11.05
CA LEU A 259 23.86 -21.68 9.79
C LEU A 259 23.36 -23.06 9.29
N ASP A 260 22.87 -23.90 10.20
CA ASP A 260 22.33 -25.24 9.92
C ASP A 260 20.79 -25.26 9.65
N ASP A 261 20.10 -24.12 9.80
CA ASP A 261 18.64 -24.00 9.57
C ASP A 261 18.26 -23.64 8.12
N TRP A 262 19.23 -23.49 7.23
CA TRP A 262 18.98 -23.17 5.82
C TRP A 262 18.50 -24.40 5.06
N TYR A 263 17.42 -24.24 4.30
CA TYR A 263 16.97 -25.28 3.37
C TYR A 263 17.95 -25.32 2.20
N LEU A 264 18.69 -26.42 2.06
CA LEU A 264 19.83 -26.54 1.13
C LEU A 264 19.40 -26.41 -0.34
N GLU A 265 18.19 -26.84 -0.64
CA GLU A 265 17.55 -26.79 -1.96
C GLU A 265 16.94 -25.42 -2.30
N ILE A 266 17.06 -24.44 -1.40
CA ILE A 266 16.58 -23.07 -1.59
C ILE A 266 17.80 -22.14 -1.55
N PRO A 267 18.04 -21.30 -2.56
CA PRO A 267 19.15 -20.36 -2.52
C PRO A 267 19.09 -19.45 -1.29
N LYS A 268 20.24 -19.20 -0.65
CA LYS A 268 20.33 -18.41 0.60
C LYS A 268 19.82 -16.97 0.48
N TYR A 269 19.77 -16.42 -0.74
CA TYR A 269 19.26 -15.08 -0.99
C TYR A 269 17.73 -15.00 -1.04
N MET A 270 17.01 -16.14 -1.10
CA MET A 270 15.55 -16.19 -1.06
C MET A 270 15.08 -16.06 0.38
N HIS A 271 14.73 -14.86 0.80
CA HIS A 271 14.30 -14.55 2.16
C HIS A 271 12.96 -15.24 2.50
N MET A 272 11.90 -15.02 1.75
CA MET A 272 10.58 -15.58 2.03
C MET A 272 10.57 -17.11 1.97
N LEU A 273 11.20 -17.68 0.94
CA LEU A 273 11.28 -19.14 0.81
C LEU A 273 12.12 -19.78 1.91
N GLN A 274 13.09 -19.07 2.48
CA GLN A 274 13.87 -19.58 3.60
C GLN A 274 13.07 -19.46 4.92
N HIS A 275 12.33 -18.39 5.15
CA HIS A 275 11.71 -18.12 6.46
C HIS A 275 10.26 -18.61 6.51
N VAL A 276 10.05 -19.93 6.52
CA VAL A 276 8.73 -20.60 6.51
C VAL A 276 8.24 -21.08 7.88
N ARG A 277 8.91 -20.70 8.97
CA ARG A 277 8.44 -20.96 10.33
C ARG A 277 7.63 -19.76 10.81
N ARG A 278 6.35 -19.99 11.09
CA ARG A 278 5.43 -18.96 11.59
C ARG A 278 4.91 -19.27 12.98
N ASP A 279 4.35 -18.26 13.64
CA ASP A 279 3.56 -18.49 14.85
C ASP A 279 2.41 -19.46 14.55
N ARG A 280 2.15 -20.40 15.45
CA ARG A 280 1.02 -21.32 15.34
C ARG A 280 -0.30 -20.55 15.38
N ASN A 281 -0.36 -19.48 16.18
CA ASN A 281 -1.57 -18.70 16.36
C ASN A 281 -1.60 -17.49 15.42
N TYR A 282 -2.76 -17.27 14.80
CA TYR A 282 -3.03 -16.03 14.08
C TYR A 282 -3.25 -14.88 15.07
N ILE A 283 -2.91 -13.65 14.66
CA ILE A 283 -3.29 -12.43 15.40
C ILE A 283 -4.81 -12.40 15.57
N LYS A 284 -5.40 -11.74 16.58
CA LYS A 284 -6.88 -11.65 16.80
C LYS A 284 -7.62 -10.78 15.75
N PRO A 285 -8.93 -11.00 15.47
CA PRO A 285 -9.69 -10.47 14.33
C PRO A 285 -9.21 -9.16 13.70
N GLY A 286 -9.62 -7.94 13.99
CA GLY A 286 -9.14 -6.76 13.25
C GLY A 286 -7.64 -6.36 13.41
N GLY A 287 -6.75 -7.21 13.91
CA GLY A 287 -5.36 -6.87 14.22
C GLY A 287 -4.39 -7.13 13.07
N GLY A 288 -3.66 -6.10 12.64
CA GLY A 288 -2.54 -6.21 11.68
C GLY A 288 -2.93 -6.72 10.30
N ILE A 289 -4.22 -6.73 9.96
CA ILE A 289 -4.77 -7.29 8.73
C ILE A 289 -4.34 -6.50 7.49
N LYS A 290 -4.45 -7.13 6.32
CA LYS A 290 -4.38 -6.48 5.00
C LYS A 290 -5.53 -6.97 4.14
N ALA A 291 -5.89 -6.21 3.11
CA ALA A 291 -7.09 -6.50 2.35
C ALA A 291 -6.99 -6.04 0.90
N PHE A 292 -7.83 -6.66 0.08
CA PHE A 292 -8.20 -6.18 -1.25
C PHE A 292 -9.35 -5.19 -1.09
N HIS A 293 -9.17 -3.95 -1.51
CA HIS A 293 -10.14 -2.88 -1.38
C HIS A 293 -10.80 -2.58 -2.71
N ASN A 294 -12.13 -2.74 -2.81
CA ASN A 294 -12.87 -2.45 -4.03
C ASN A 294 -12.82 -0.95 -4.33
N THR A 295 -12.26 -0.57 -5.47
CA THR A 295 -12.01 0.83 -5.79
C THR A 295 -13.27 1.67 -5.99
N ASP A 296 -14.40 1.05 -6.33
CA ASP A 296 -15.68 1.74 -6.56
C ASP A 296 -16.44 2.07 -5.27
N LEU A 297 -15.99 1.54 -4.13
CA LEU A 297 -16.69 1.70 -2.85
C LEU A 297 -15.91 2.52 -1.82
N ILE A 298 -14.63 2.78 -2.03
CA ILE A 298 -13.75 3.30 -0.98
C ILE A 298 -13.52 4.80 -1.19
N LEU A 299 -13.61 5.58 -0.10
CA LEU A 299 -13.30 7.02 -0.11
C LEU A 299 -11.92 7.34 0.46
N ALA A 300 -11.47 6.55 1.45
CA ALA A 300 -10.20 6.76 2.13
C ALA A 300 -9.70 5.46 2.74
N LEU A 301 -8.37 5.33 2.81
CA LEU A 301 -7.70 4.12 3.27
C LEU A 301 -6.82 4.35 4.50
N HIS A 302 -6.71 3.29 5.31
CA HIS A 302 -5.70 3.12 6.35
C HIS A 302 -4.86 1.89 6.01
N ASN A 303 -3.62 1.78 6.53
CA ASN A 303 -2.69 0.68 6.24
C ASN A 303 -3.30 -0.73 6.36
N HIS A 304 -4.35 -0.89 7.16
CA HIS A 304 -4.98 -2.18 7.47
C HIS A 304 -6.42 -2.31 6.97
N PHE A 305 -7.12 -1.22 6.67
CA PHE A 305 -8.57 -1.27 6.39
C PHE A 305 -9.08 -0.03 5.66
N ALA A 306 -10.27 -0.15 5.06
CA ALA A 306 -11.06 0.97 4.57
C ALA A 306 -11.42 1.93 5.71
N ARG A 307 -10.96 3.18 5.61
CA ARG A 307 -11.24 4.23 6.61
C ARG A 307 -12.62 4.84 6.41
N ALA A 308 -13.07 4.96 5.16
CA ALA A 308 -14.39 5.45 4.78
C ALA A 308 -14.78 4.90 3.40
N CYS A 309 -16.09 4.82 3.15
CA CYS A 309 -16.67 4.27 1.92
C CYS A 309 -17.76 5.20 1.38
N ILE A 310 -18.03 5.08 0.09
CA ILE A 310 -19.12 5.76 -0.60
C ILE A 310 -20.45 5.18 -0.09
N GLY A 311 -21.45 6.04 0.07
CA GLY A 311 -22.81 5.63 0.47
C GLY A 311 -23.10 5.80 1.96
N ASP A 312 -24.08 5.03 2.47
CA ASP A 312 -24.61 5.19 3.82
C ASP A 312 -23.52 4.97 4.90
N PRO A 313 -23.20 5.99 5.72
CA PRO A 313 -22.25 5.88 6.83
C PRO A 313 -22.56 4.72 7.80
N LYS A 314 -23.82 4.27 7.88
CA LYS A 314 -24.26 3.15 8.73
C LYS A 314 -23.73 1.80 8.24
N LEU A 315 -23.41 1.65 6.96
CA LEU A 315 -22.89 0.38 6.40
C LEU A 315 -21.42 0.12 6.78
N ASN A 316 -20.73 1.12 7.35
CA ASN A 316 -19.40 0.98 7.96
C ASN A 316 -18.39 0.18 7.12
N CYS A 317 -18.35 0.44 5.80
CA CYS A 317 -17.49 -0.27 4.85
C CYS A 317 -17.58 -1.80 4.99
N PRO A 318 -18.57 -2.47 4.38
CA PRO A 318 -18.76 -3.92 4.53
C PRO A 318 -17.50 -4.71 4.22
N LYS A 319 -17.18 -5.70 5.07
CA LYS A 319 -15.94 -6.48 5.03
C LYS A 319 -16.25 -7.97 5.04
N TYR A 320 -15.45 -8.73 4.32
CA TYR A 320 -15.50 -10.19 4.33
C TYR A 320 -14.11 -10.72 4.64
N ASP A 321 -13.97 -11.54 5.67
CA ASP A 321 -12.71 -12.19 6.02
C ASP A 321 -12.56 -13.45 5.18
N PHE A 322 -11.40 -13.66 4.54
CA PHE A 322 -11.10 -14.94 3.92
C PHE A 322 -11.11 -16.04 4.99
N ASP A 323 -11.59 -17.23 4.63
CA ASP A 323 -11.33 -18.41 5.44
C ASP A 323 -9.81 -18.64 5.49
N LEU A 324 -9.30 -18.97 6.67
CA LEU A 324 -7.89 -19.27 6.86
C LEU A 324 -7.42 -20.42 5.97
N LYS A 325 -8.29 -21.32 5.53
CA LYS A 325 -7.96 -22.41 4.59
C LYS A 325 -7.63 -21.89 3.18
N ASP A 326 -8.15 -20.71 2.80
CA ASP A 326 -8.08 -20.17 1.44
C ASP A 326 -6.99 -19.10 1.30
N ALA A 327 -6.78 -18.26 2.32
CA ALA A 327 -5.70 -17.28 2.30
C ALA A 327 -5.31 -16.79 3.69
N HIS A 328 -4.07 -16.30 3.80
CA HIS A 328 -3.63 -15.52 4.95
C HIS A 328 -2.61 -14.45 4.57
N LEU A 329 -2.40 -13.50 5.48
CA LEU A 329 -1.34 -12.51 5.37
C LEU A 329 -0.09 -13.05 6.09
N GLN A 330 0.97 -13.29 5.33
CA GLN A 330 2.29 -13.58 5.86
C GLN A 330 3.00 -12.27 6.17
N HIS A 331 3.35 -12.05 7.44
CA HIS A 331 4.09 -10.88 7.89
C HIS A 331 5.46 -11.34 8.43
N TYR A 332 6.53 -11.03 7.71
CA TYR A 332 7.88 -11.41 8.07
C TYR A 332 8.47 -10.43 9.08
N CYS A 333 8.74 -10.90 10.30
CA CYS A 333 9.12 -10.04 11.40
C CYS A 333 10.31 -10.57 12.19
N THR A 334 11.04 -9.62 12.79
CA THR A 334 12.08 -9.91 13.79
C THR A 334 11.62 -9.42 15.17
N ALA A 335 11.91 -10.17 16.23
CA ALA A 335 11.62 -9.77 17.61
C ALA A 335 12.26 -8.42 17.98
N ARG A 336 13.41 -8.09 17.37
CA ARG A 336 14.12 -6.81 17.56
C ARG A 336 13.34 -5.59 17.04
N LYS A 337 12.58 -5.75 15.96
CA LYS A 337 11.86 -4.64 15.30
C LYS A 337 10.41 -4.53 15.76
N ASN A 338 9.79 -5.63 16.17
CA ASN A 338 8.40 -5.67 16.57
C ASN A 338 8.27 -6.43 17.90
N PRO A 339 8.03 -5.75 19.03
CA PRO A 339 7.79 -6.42 20.31
C PRO A 339 6.58 -7.36 20.29
N GLY A 340 5.60 -7.15 19.39
CA GLY A 340 4.49 -8.09 19.17
C GLY A 340 4.90 -9.36 18.41
N CYS A 341 6.06 -9.32 17.74
CA CYS A 341 6.76 -10.49 17.19
C CYS A 341 7.66 -11.11 18.27
N THR A 342 7.12 -11.32 19.48
CA THR A 342 7.84 -12.01 20.56
C THR A 342 7.01 -13.18 21.08
N SER A 343 7.42 -14.40 20.73
CA SER A 343 7.99 -15.33 21.71
C SER A 343 8.16 -16.74 21.10
N PRO A 344 9.31 -17.41 21.29
CA PRO A 344 9.76 -18.58 20.54
C PRO A 344 8.96 -19.89 20.64
N ARG A 345 7.90 -19.97 21.45
CA ARG A 345 7.53 -21.25 22.10
C ARG A 345 6.61 -22.16 21.29
N ASN A 346 5.98 -21.68 20.22
CA ASN A 346 5.01 -22.49 19.47
C ASN A 346 5.03 -22.13 17.98
N LEU A 347 6.16 -22.39 17.32
CA LEU A 347 6.27 -22.22 15.88
C LEU A 347 5.75 -23.45 15.15
N THR A 348 5.17 -23.25 13.99
CA THR A 348 4.79 -24.30 13.07
C THR A 348 5.42 -24.05 11.70
N LEU A 349 5.67 -25.13 10.98
CA LEU A 349 6.20 -25.07 9.62
C LEU A 349 5.04 -24.79 8.66
N ASP A 350 5.18 -23.75 7.84
CA ASP A 350 4.21 -23.40 6.81
C ASP A 350 4.94 -23.16 5.48
N THR A 351 5.00 -24.23 4.68
CA THR A 351 5.67 -24.25 3.38
C THR A 351 4.75 -23.82 2.23
N ASN A 352 3.60 -23.19 2.50
CA ASN A 352 2.64 -22.85 1.46
C ASN A 352 3.25 -21.97 0.35
N VAL A 353 4.18 -21.07 0.70
CA VAL A 353 4.90 -20.24 -0.30
C VAL A 353 5.80 -21.07 -1.23
N TRP A 354 6.22 -22.27 -0.84
CA TRP A 354 7.06 -23.14 -1.68
C TRP A 354 6.33 -23.69 -2.90
N ARG A 355 5.01 -23.56 -2.97
CA ARG A 355 4.24 -23.88 -4.18
C ARG A 355 4.66 -23.04 -5.38
N PHE A 356 5.28 -21.88 -5.14
CA PHE A 356 5.80 -20.96 -6.16
C PHE A 356 7.34 -21.04 -6.27
N LYS A 357 7.99 -21.94 -5.54
CA LYS A 357 9.45 -21.99 -5.35
C LYS A 357 10.23 -21.95 -6.66
N HIS A 358 9.88 -22.78 -7.63
CA HIS A 358 10.65 -22.92 -8.87
C HIS A 358 10.60 -21.64 -9.70
N GLU A 359 9.40 -21.20 -10.06
CA GLU A 359 9.17 -19.97 -10.81
C GLU A 359 9.75 -18.74 -10.10
N LEU A 360 9.56 -18.65 -8.78
CA LEU A 360 10.07 -17.52 -8.00
C LEU A 360 11.59 -17.50 -7.93
N ILE A 361 12.25 -18.65 -7.74
CA ILE A 361 13.73 -18.72 -7.75
C ILE A 361 14.26 -18.30 -9.12
N ASP A 362 13.65 -18.78 -10.21
CA ASP A 362 14.12 -18.48 -11.57
C ASP A 362 13.99 -16.98 -11.88
N ALA A 363 12.82 -16.39 -11.60
CA ALA A 363 12.57 -14.95 -11.80
C ALA A 363 13.52 -14.08 -10.95
N VAL A 364 13.62 -14.37 -9.64
CA VAL A 364 14.51 -13.61 -8.74
C VAL A 364 15.97 -13.73 -9.18
N THR A 365 16.41 -14.93 -9.56
CA THR A 365 17.80 -15.15 -9.99
C THR A 365 18.12 -14.40 -11.27
N ALA A 366 17.19 -14.36 -12.23
CA ALA A 366 17.33 -13.57 -13.46
C ALA A 366 17.45 -12.08 -13.13
N THR A 367 16.50 -11.53 -12.36
CA THR A 367 16.49 -10.11 -11.97
C THR A 367 17.75 -9.72 -11.20
N LEU A 368 18.23 -10.56 -10.27
CA LEU A 368 19.47 -10.29 -9.52
C LEU A 368 20.73 -10.30 -10.40
N LYS A 369 20.77 -11.10 -11.48
CA LYS A 369 21.86 -11.07 -12.47
C LYS A 369 21.80 -9.82 -13.33
N GLU A 370 20.61 -9.39 -13.74
CA GLU A 370 20.41 -8.19 -14.56
C GLU A 370 20.72 -6.91 -13.81
N THR A 371 20.34 -6.86 -12.53
CA THR A 371 20.63 -5.74 -11.64
C THR A 371 22.03 -5.80 -11.01
N GLY A 372 22.81 -6.84 -11.30
CA GLY A 372 24.21 -6.96 -10.87
C GLY A 372 24.42 -7.27 -9.38
N PHE A 373 23.43 -7.85 -8.70
CA PHE A 373 23.61 -8.41 -7.35
C PHE A 373 24.13 -9.84 -7.36
N LEU A 374 23.97 -10.57 -8.47
CA LEU A 374 24.59 -11.86 -8.74
C LEU A 374 25.49 -11.77 -9.96
N LYS A 375 26.63 -12.48 -9.93
CA LYS A 375 27.52 -12.57 -11.08
C LYS A 375 26.80 -13.27 -12.23
N LYS A 376 26.90 -12.74 -13.46
CA LYS A 376 26.55 -13.50 -14.65
C LYS A 376 27.54 -14.67 -14.75
N SER A 377 27.02 -15.89 -14.83
CA SER A 377 27.86 -17.06 -15.10
C SER A 377 28.48 -16.89 -16.49
N ASN A 378 29.80 -16.75 -16.57
CA ASN A 378 30.54 -16.83 -17.83
C ASN A 378 30.44 -18.27 -18.34
N LEU A 379 29.38 -18.59 -19.07
CA LEU A 379 29.35 -19.74 -19.97
C LEU A 379 29.89 -19.24 -21.32
N THR A 380 31.20 -19.02 -21.38
CA THR A 380 31.93 -19.11 -22.64
C THR A 380 32.07 -20.60 -22.96
N LEU A 381 31.42 -21.01 -24.05
CA LEU A 381 31.64 -22.28 -24.76
C LEU A 381 33.12 -22.49 -25.06
#